data_AF-H2XLQ2-F1
#
_entry.id   AF-H2XLQ2-F1
#
_cell.length_a   1.000
_cell.length_b   1.000
_cell.length_c   1.000
_cell.angle_alpha   90.00
_cell.angle_beta   90.00
_cell.angle_gamma   90.00
#
_symmetry.space_group_name_H-M   'P 1'
#
loop_
_entity.id
_entity.type
_entity.pdbx_description
1 polymer ?
#
loop_
_entity_poly.entity_id
_entity_poly.type
_entity_poly.pdbx_seq_one_letter_code
_entity_poly.pdbx_strand_id
1 'polypeptide(L)'
;MRDSVTSFWFLFRKKVDTILHFLFPSLIVPKYSMVAFTRTRYSKVITDSEKNTKIINVSLIGSFAVLVGFVISAYWRTQKGESIIPEIFFTAWRSLSSTTACFRNNFL
;
A
#
# COMPACT_ATOMS: atom_id res chain seq x y z
N MET A 1 11.43 -17.63 18.48
CA MET A 1 10.66 -16.51 19.07
C MET A 1 11.49 -15.25 19.31
N ARG A 2 12.79 -15.31 19.63
CA ARG A 2 13.62 -14.10 19.85
C ARG A 2 14.30 -13.58 18.58
N ASP A 3 14.79 -14.45 17.71
CA ASP A 3 15.56 -14.02 16.52
C ASP A 3 14.70 -13.39 15.42
N SER A 4 13.41 -13.72 15.39
CA SER A 4 12.49 -13.13 14.43
C SER A 4 12.11 -11.69 14.76
N VAL A 5 12.14 -11.28 16.05
CA VAL A 5 11.60 -9.96 16.47
C VAL A 5 12.52 -8.81 16.07
N THR A 6 13.82 -9.04 16.06
CA THR A 6 14.85 -8.06 15.65
C THR A 6 15.09 -8.04 14.15
N SER A 7 14.56 -9.04 13.41
CA SER A 7 14.73 -9.11 11.97
C SER A 7 13.97 -7.97 11.26
N PHE A 8 14.61 -7.35 10.27
CA PHE A 8 13.98 -6.34 9.42
C PHE A 8 12.70 -6.86 8.75
N TRP A 9 12.65 -8.15 8.42
CA TRP A 9 11.48 -8.78 7.83
C TRP A 9 10.25 -8.76 8.76
N PHE A 10 10.45 -8.94 10.06
CA PHE A 10 9.37 -8.87 11.05
C PHE A 10 8.83 -7.46 11.22
N LEU A 11 9.72 -6.46 11.28
CA LEU A 11 9.34 -5.04 11.33
C LEU A 11 8.61 -4.62 10.05
N PHE A 12 9.08 -5.08 8.89
CA PHE A 12 8.45 -4.82 7.60
C PHE A 12 7.05 -5.41 7.53
N ARG A 13 6.89 -6.71 7.84
CA ARG A 13 5.57 -7.36 7.91
C ARG A 13 4.62 -6.60 8.86
N LYS A 14 5.11 -6.13 10.00
CA LYS A 14 4.30 -5.38 10.97
C LYS A 14 3.83 -4.02 10.44
N LYS A 15 4.66 -3.31 9.67
CA LYS A 15 4.25 -2.08 8.98
C LYS A 15 3.19 -2.35 7.91
N VAL A 16 3.37 -3.41 7.10
CA VAL A 16 2.38 -3.81 6.09
C VAL A 16 1.03 -4.14 6.76
N ASP A 17 1.04 -4.89 7.85
CA ASP A 17 -0.15 -5.20 8.65
C ASP A 17 -0.87 -3.93 9.13
N THR A 18 -0.09 -2.95 9.62
CA THR A 18 -0.62 -1.68 10.12
C THR A 18 -1.25 -0.84 8.99
N ILE A 19 -0.61 -0.79 7.82
CA ILE A 19 -1.13 -0.10 6.63
C ILE A 19 -2.43 -0.77 6.16
N LEU A 20 -2.45 -2.10 6.14
CA LEU A 20 -3.60 -2.86 5.67
C LEU A 20 -4.77 -2.78 6.65
N HIS A 21 -4.51 -2.76 7.96
CA HIS A 21 -5.50 -2.49 9.00
C HIS A 21 -6.04 -1.07 8.93
N PHE A 22 -5.19 -0.08 8.58
CA PHE A 22 -5.62 1.30 8.38
C PHE A 22 -6.59 1.44 7.19
N LEU A 23 -6.32 0.73 6.09
CA LEU A 23 -7.19 0.73 4.90
C LEU A 23 -8.48 -0.07 5.13
N PHE A 24 -8.40 -1.21 5.83
CA PHE A 24 -9.52 -2.12 6.05
C PHE A 24 -9.63 -2.57 7.51
N PRO A 25 -10.12 -1.69 8.40
CA PRO A 25 -10.14 -1.94 9.84
C PRO A 25 -11.06 -3.10 10.25
N SER A 26 -12.08 -3.41 9.44
CA SER A 26 -13.04 -4.49 9.69
C SER A 26 -12.56 -5.87 9.25
N LEU A 27 -11.57 -5.95 8.34
CA LEU A 27 -11.14 -7.21 7.71
C LEU A 27 -9.94 -7.84 8.42
N ILE A 28 -9.02 -7.05 8.96
CA ILE A 28 -7.77 -7.56 9.55
C ILE A 28 -7.67 -7.05 10.98
N VAL A 29 -8.33 -7.73 11.91
CA VAL A 29 -8.24 -7.39 13.33
C VAL A 29 -7.05 -8.13 13.94
N PRO A 30 -6.10 -7.45 14.61
CA PRO A 30 -4.97 -8.11 15.23
C PRO A 30 -5.46 -9.06 16.33
N LYS A 31 -4.84 -10.24 16.41
CA LYS A 31 -5.15 -11.27 17.41
C LYS A 31 -5.19 -10.72 18.84
N TYR A 32 -4.27 -9.81 19.16
CA TYR A 32 -4.20 -9.16 20.46
C TYR A 32 -5.51 -8.42 20.83
N SER A 33 -6.04 -7.61 19.91
CA SER A 33 -7.28 -6.85 20.16
C SER A 33 -8.48 -7.76 20.37
N MET A 34 -8.51 -8.89 19.65
CA MET A 34 -9.59 -9.88 19.67
C MET A 34 -9.59 -10.77 20.93
N VAL A 35 -8.50 -10.78 21.69
CA VAL A 35 -8.39 -11.49 22.98
C VAL A 35 -8.54 -10.53 24.15
N ALA A 36 -7.94 -9.34 24.07
CA ALA A 36 -7.89 -8.40 25.18
C ALA A 36 -9.19 -7.62 25.39
N PHE A 37 -9.88 -7.24 24.31
CA PHE A 37 -11.00 -6.30 24.37
C PHE A 37 -12.37 -6.92 24.06
N THR A 38 -12.41 -8.17 23.56
CA THR A 38 -13.66 -8.84 23.17
C THR A 38 -13.85 -10.17 23.90
N ARG A 39 -15.10 -10.53 24.20
CA ARG A 39 -15.49 -11.80 24.86
C ARG A 39 -15.62 -12.99 23.88
N THR A 40 -14.91 -12.95 22.77
CA THR A 40 -14.96 -14.00 21.73
C THR A 40 -14.29 -15.29 22.21
N ARG A 41 -14.89 -16.45 21.88
CA ARG A 41 -14.31 -17.77 22.19
C ARG A 41 -12.93 -17.92 21.55
N TYR A 42 -11.97 -18.44 22.31
CA TYR A 42 -10.58 -18.58 21.89
C TYR A 42 -10.40 -19.42 20.60
N SER A 43 -11.19 -20.48 20.41
CA SER A 43 -11.15 -21.28 19.18
C SER A 43 -11.44 -20.45 17.92
N LYS A 44 -12.39 -19.52 18.02
CA LYS A 44 -12.75 -18.62 16.91
C LYS A 44 -11.60 -17.66 16.60
N VAL A 45 -10.95 -17.12 17.63
CA VAL A 45 -9.81 -16.20 17.48
C VAL A 45 -8.61 -16.87 16.78
N ILE A 46 -8.34 -18.15 17.08
CA ILE A 46 -7.28 -18.90 16.39
C ILE A 46 -7.62 -19.03 14.90
N THR A 47 -8.82 -19.50 14.57
CA THR A 47 -9.25 -19.68 13.19
C THR A 47 -9.22 -18.37 12.40
N ASP A 48 -9.64 -17.26 13.00
CA ASP A 48 -9.61 -15.96 12.32
C ASP A 48 -8.19 -15.42 12.17
N SER A 49 -7.30 -15.67 13.14
CA SER A 49 -5.88 -15.35 13.03
C SER A 49 -5.18 -16.11 11.89
N GLU A 50 -5.56 -17.36 11.64
CA GLU A 50 -5.02 -18.16 10.53
C GLU A 50 -5.51 -17.70 9.16
N LYS A 51 -6.74 -17.17 9.07
CA LYS A 51 -7.22 -16.53 7.84
C LYS A 51 -6.45 -15.24 7.57
N ASN A 52 -6.21 -14.44 8.61
CA ASN A 52 -5.49 -13.17 8.47
C ASN A 52 -4.06 -13.40 7.96
N THR A 53 -3.33 -14.40 8.45
CA THR A 53 -1.98 -14.71 7.95
C THR A 53 -1.97 -15.14 6.48
N LYS A 54 -3.01 -15.84 6.00
CA LYS A 54 -3.19 -16.17 4.58
C LYS A 54 -3.41 -14.93 3.74
N ILE A 55 -4.30 -14.02 4.17
CA ILE A 55 -4.59 -12.76 3.48
C ILE A 55 -3.33 -11.89 3.36
N ILE A 56 -2.53 -11.80 4.42
CA ILE A 56 -1.26 -11.05 4.42
C ILE A 56 -0.27 -11.65 3.41
N ASN A 57 -0.13 -12.99 3.37
CA ASN A 57 0.78 -13.61 2.41
C ASN A 57 0.31 -13.43 0.96
N VAL A 58 -1.00 -13.56 0.70
CA VAL A 58 -1.58 -13.37 -0.63
C VAL A 58 -1.45 -11.91 -1.09
N SER A 59 -1.76 -10.94 -0.23
CA SER A 59 -1.60 -9.52 -0.56
C SER A 59 -0.14 -9.13 -0.79
N LEU A 60 0.78 -9.68 0.01
CA LEU A 60 2.22 -9.49 -0.20
C LEU A 60 2.65 -10.00 -1.58
N ILE A 61 2.34 -11.25 -1.92
CA ILE A 61 2.68 -11.84 -3.23
C ILE A 61 2.01 -11.07 -4.37
N GLY A 62 0.73 -10.71 -4.22
CA GLY A 62 0.00 -9.91 -5.19
C GLY A 62 0.66 -8.55 -5.45
N SER A 63 1.09 -7.85 -4.40
CA SER A 63 1.80 -6.57 -4.53
C SER A 63 3.13 -6.72 -5.29
N PHE A 64 3.90 -7.78 -5.00
CA PHE A 64 5.12 -8.07 -5.76
C PHE A 64 4.84 -8.42 -7.21
N ALA A 65 3.80 -9.22 -7.48
CA ALA A 65 3.42 -9.59 -8.85
C ALA A 65 2.98 -8.35 -9.67
N VAL A 66 2.23 -7.43 -9.07
CA VAL A 66 1.84 -6.17 -9.71
C VAL A 66 3.06 -5.29 -9.99
N LEU A 67 3.98 -5.15 -9.03
CA LEU A 67 5.21 -4.38 -9.24
C LEU A 67 6.09 -4.99 -10.33
N VAL A 68 6.29 -6.31 -10.31
CA VAL A 68 7.05 -7.03 -11.34
C VAL A 68 6.38 -6.88 -12.70
N GLY A 69 5.06 -7.05 -12.79
CA GLY A 69 4.29 -6.84 -14.01
C GLY A 69 4.39 -5.40 -14.53
N PHE A 70 4.34 -4.41 -13.63
CA PHE A 70 4.52 -2.99 -13.97
C PHE A 70 5.93 -2.70 -14.50
N VAL A 71 6.95 -3.23 -13.83
CA VAL A 71 8.35 -3.10 -14.26
C VAL A 71 8.58 -3.76 -15.62
N ILE A 72 8.12 -5.00 -15.79
CA ILE A 72 8.18 -5.72 -17.07
C ILE A 72 7.46 -4.93 -18.16
N SER A 73 6.23 -4.45 -17.90
CA SER A 73 5.47 -3.62 -18.84
C SER A 73 6.22 -2.34 -19.21
N ALA A 74 6.86 -1.68 -18.24
CA ALA A 74 7.68 -0.50 -18.48
C ALA A 74 8.91 -0.83 -19.34
N TYR A 75 9.61 -1.92 -19.05
CA TYR A 75 10.74 -2.39 -19.88
C TYR A 75 10.32 -2.69 -21.32
N TRP A 76 9.19 -3.38 -21.52
CA TRP A 76 8.63 -3.64 -22.84
C TRP A 76 8.20 -2.34 -23.55
N ARG A 77 7.64 -1.37 -22.82
CA ARG A 77 7.34 -0.04 -23.39
C ARG A 77 8.60 0.71 -23.83
N THR A 78 9.68 0.65 -23.06
CA THR A 78 10.95 1.32 -23.40
C THR A 78 11.58 0.74 -24.67
N GLN A 79 11.50 -0.58 -24.89
CA GLN A 79 11.96 -1.25 -26.12
C GLN A 79 11.14 -0.84 -27.36
N LYS A 80 9.85 -0.53 -27.19
CA LYS A 80 8.95 -0.16 -28.28
C LYS A 80 9.13 1.29 -28.77
N GLY A 81 10.02 2.07 -28.14
CA GLY A 81 10.33 3.44 -28.57
C GLY A 81 9.17 4.43 -28.39
N GLU A 82 8.19 4.11 -27.54
CA GLU A 82 7.10 5.04 -27.19
C GLU A 82 7.46 5.75 -25.89
N SER A 83 8.14 6.91 -26.02
CA SER A 83 8.43 7.81 -24.92
C SER A 83 7.13 8.44 -24.42
N ILE A 84 6.50 7.81 -23.43
CA ILE A 84 5.49 8.46 -22.58
C ILE A 84 6.25 9.23 -21.49
N ILE A 85 7.01 10.22 -21.94
CA ILE A 85 7.51 11.31 -21.10
C ILE A 85 6.39 12.36 -21.12
N PRO A 86 6.03 12.92 -19.98
CA PRO A 86 4.64 12.94 -19.51
C PRO A 86 3.82 14.10 -20.06
N GLU A 87 2.95 13.84 -21.02
CA GLU A 87 1.87 14.77 -21.38
C GLU A 87 1.00 15.12 -20.17
N ILE A 88 0.78 14.19 -19.23
CA ILE A 88 -0.01 14.43 -18.02
C ILE A 88 0.69 15.38 -17.03
N PHE A 89 2.01 15.30 -16.87
CA PHE A 89 2.75 16.22 -15.98
C PHE A 89 2.95 17.59 -16.64
N PHE A 90 3.21 17.63 -17.96
CA PHE A 90 3.37 18.88 -18.68
C PHE A 90 2.04 19.66 -18.82
N THR A 91 0.92 18.96 -19.06
CA THR A 91 -0.42 19.59 -19.05
C THR A 91 -0.85 20.04 -17.66
N ALA A 92 -0.58 19.25 -16.61
CA ALA A 92 -0.87 19.65 -15.24
C ALA A 92 -0.02 20.85 -14.78
N TRP A 93 1.27 20.89 -15.12
CA TRP A 93 2.16 22.02 -14.83
C TRP A 93 1.73 23.31 -15.55
N ARG A 94 1.28 23.20 -16.80
CA ARG A 94 0.80 24.35 -17.60
C ARG A 94 -0.56 24.90 -17.12
N SER A 95 -1.38 24.07 -16.49
CA SER A 95 -2.61 24.52 -15.84
C SER A 95 -2.32 25.33 -14.56
N LEU A 96 -1.36 24.86 -13.75
CA LEU A 96 -0.96 25.50 -12.48
C LEU A 96 -0.25 26.85 -12.68
N SER A 97 0.47 27.04 -13.79
CA SER A 97 1.09 28.33 -14.14
C SER A 97 0.08 29.39 -14.62
N SER A 98 -1.08 28.99 -15.12
CA SER A 98 -2.13 29.93 -15.56
C SER A 98 -2.91 30.53 -14.37
N THR A 99 -3.05 29.78 -13.28
CA THR A 99 -3.77 30.24 -12.08
C THR A 99 -2.97 31.27 -11.27
N THR A 100 -1.63 31.20 -11.30
CA THR A 100 -0.76 32.18 -10.63
C THR A 100 -0.65 33.51 -11.37
N ALA A 101 -0.94 33.56 -12.67
CA ALA A 101 -1.03 34.81 -13.44
C ALA A 101 -2.27 35.65 -13.08
N CYS A 102 -3.42 35.01 -12.78
CA CYS A 102 -4.63 35.72 -12.33
C CYS A 102 -4.49 36.32 -10.93
N PHE A 103 -3.74 35.68 -10.03
CA PHE A 103 -3.57 36.15 -8.65
C PHE A 103 -2.67 37.40 -8.56
N ARG A 104 -1.77 37.61 -9.52
CA ARG A 104 -0.83 38.75 -9.54
C ARG A 104 -1.42 40.06 -10.08
N ASN A 105 -2.62 40.05 -10.66
CA ASN A 105 -3.28 41.24 -11.19
C ASN A 105 -4.47 41.73 -10.33
N ASN A 106 -4.72 41.12 -9.17
CA ASN A 106 -5.76 41.54 -8.22
C ASN A 106 -5.19 42.30 -6.99
N PHE A 107 -3.91 42.66 -7.03
CA PHE A 107 -3.20 43.33 -5.91
C PHE A 107 -2.54 44.66 -6.30
N LEU A 108 -3.02 45.30 -7.36
CA LEU A 108 -2.74 46.69 -7.74
C LEU A 108 -4.04 47.43 -8.06
#